data_AF-A0A5N6TTY1-F1
#
_entry.id   AF-A0A5N6TTY1-F1
#
_cell.length_a   1.000
_cell.length_b   1.000
_cell.length_c   1.000
_cell.angle_alpha   90.00
_cell.angle_beta   90.00
_cell.angle_gamma   90.00
#
_symmetry.space_group_name_H-M   'P 1'
#
loop_
_entity.id
_entity.type
_entity.pdbx_description
1 polymer ?
#
loop_
_entity_poly.entity_id
_entity_poly.type
_entity_poly.pdbx_seq_one_letter_code
_entity_poly.pdbx_strand_id
1 'polypeptide(L)'
;MSSDLRVGWAVRRPNNCDDNEDGHNTWGKWYTCCPLEMQKFVDADNNAGCTVGGEPREVPKQCAGNSTLVLWSDPYGYFCCDPDRIGFANENHYKGCATTDEYNAGLRNESMTKVFREGTSSGKKPPLLSRNHESRGPE
;
A
#
# COMPACT_ATOMS: atom_id res chain seq x y z
N MET A 1 17.49 -19.21 8.54
CA MET A 1 17.49 -17.76 8.28
C MET A 1 16.26 -17.21 8.95
N SER A 2 16.41 -16.31 9.93
CA SER A 2 15.27 -15.67 10.61
C SER A 2 14.80 -14.55 9.70
N SER A 3 13.80 -14.83 8.86
CA SER A 3 13.00 -13.77 8.27
C SER A 3 12.27 -13.14 9.45
N ASP A 4 12.65 -11.93 9.87
CA ASP A 4 11.93 -11.25 10.95
C ASP A 4 10.49 -10.99 10.48
N LEU A 5 9.59 -11.90 10.85
CA LEU A 5 8.17 -11.81 10.56
C LEU A 5 7.64 -10.56 11.27
N ARG A 6 7.28 -9.55 10.47
CA ARG A 6 6.72 -8.30 10.96
C ARG A 6 5.24 -8.26 10.65
N VAL A 7 4.45 -7.85 11.65
CA VAL A 7 3.03 -7.54 11.50
C VAL A 7 2.88 -6.34 10.57
N GLY A 8 1.94 -6.38 9.64
CA GLY A 8 1.75 -5.29 8.69
C GLY A 8 0.74 -5.62 7.61
N TRP A 9 0.76 -4.84 6.54
CA TRP A 9 -0.14 -4.99 5.40
C TRP A 9 0.33 -6.09 4.45
N ALA A 10 -0.63 -6.83 3.90
CA ALA A 10 -0.36 -7.92 2.97
C ALA A 10 0.17 -7.39 1.63
N VAL A 11 1.00 -8.19 0.96
CA VAL A 11 1.43 -7.92 -0.42
C VAL A 11 0.31 -8.27 -1.39
N ARG A 12 0.13 -7.46 -2.44
CA ARG A 12 -0.80 -7.73 -3.53
C ARG A 12 -0.03 -8.34 -4.69
N ARG A 13 -0.42 -9.54 -5.11
CA ARG A 13 0.21 -10.24 -6.25
C ARG A 13 -0.82 -10.58 -7.34
N PRO A 14 -0.43 -10.53 -8.62
CA PRO A 14 -1.27 -11.02 -9.70
C PRO A 14 -1.18 -12.54 -9.81
N ASN A 15 -2.32 -13.15 -10.14
CA ASN A 15 -2.56 -14.57 -10.40
C ASN A 15 -2.48 -15.50 -9.17
N ASN A 16 -1.43 -15.41 -8.37
CA ASN A 16 -1.26 -16.23 -7.17
C ASN A 16 -0.27 -15.61 -6.18
N CYS A 17 -0.23 -16.17 -4.97
CA CYS A 17 0.83 -15.92 -4.00
C CYS A 17 2.08 -16.76 -4.28
N ASP A 18 3.22 -16.37 -3.70
CA ASP A 18 4.44 -17.17 -3.78
C ASP A 18 4.31 -18.46 -2.95
N ASP A 19 5.15 -19.48 -3.21
CA ASP A 19 5.05 -20.80 -2.58
C ASP A 19 5.15 -20.79 -1.04
N ASN A 20 5.72 -19.73 -0.45
CA ASN A 20 5.86 -19.55 1.00
C ASN A 20 4.84 -18.56 1.58
N GLU A 21 3.77 -18.27 0.85
CA GLU A 21 2.71 -17.35 1.26
C GLU A 21 1.34 -18.04 1.22
N ASP A 22 0.44 -17.65 2.13
CA ASP A 22 -0.99 -17.96 2.04
C ASP A 22 -1.75 -16.77 1.46
N GLY A 23 -2.65 -17.08 0.51
CA GLY A 23 -3.34 -16.10 -0.31
C GLY A 23 -4.84 -15.99 -0.05
N HIS A 24 -5.41 -14.84 -0.36
CA HIS A 24 -6.85 -14.70 -0.55
C HIS A 24 -7.11 -13.96 -1.86
N ASN A 25 -7.93 -14.54 -2.73
CA ASN A 25 -8.38 -13.85 -3.94
C ASN A 25 -9.26 -12.66 -3.52
N THR A 26 -8.93 -11.48 -4.02
CA THR A 26 -9.64 -10.25 -3.66
C THR A 26 -10.51 -9.72 -4.78
N TRP A 27 -9.97 -9.64 -6.01
CA TRP A 27 -10.73 -9.24 -7.19
C TRP A 27 -10.01 -9.69 -8.46
N GLY A 28 -10.76 -10.22 -9.44
CA GLY A 28 -10.19 -10.71 -10.69
C GLY A 28 -9.00 -11.64 -10.46
N LYS A 29 -7.83 -11.25 -10.99
CA LYS A 29 -6.58 -12.00 -10.82
C LYS A 29 -5.80 -11.66 -9.54
N TRP A 30 -6.23 -10.73 -8.71
CA TRP A 30 -5.41 -10.19 -7.62
C TRP A 30 -5.63 -10.91 -6.30
N TYR A 31 -4.53 -11.22 -5.63
CA TYR A 31 -4.49 -11.86 -4.33
C TYR A 31 -3.84 -10.95 -3.30
N THR A 32 -4.31 -11.01 -2.05
CA THR A 32 -3.55 -10.57 -0.88
C THR A 32 -2.80 -11.75 -0.31
N CYS A 33 -1.51 -11.59 -0.08
CA CYS A 33 -0.61 -12.66 0.33
C CYS A 33 0.08 -12.30 1.65
N CYS A 34 0.07 -13.26 2.58
CA CYS A 34 0.76 -13.20 3.86
C CYS A 34 1.78 -14.35 3.93
N PRO A 35 2.92 -14.19 4.61
CA PRO A 35 3.80 -15.32 4.91
C PRO A 35 3.03 -16.45 5.60
N LEU A 36 3.34 -17.72 5.27
CA LEU A 36 2.61 -18.90 5.77
C LEU A 36 2.53 -18.99 7.30
N GLU A 37 3.50 -18.41 8.02
CA GLU A 37 3.54 -18.42 9.48
C GLU A 37 2.67 -17.33 10.12
N MET A 38 2.05 -16.46 9.32
CA MET A 38 1.22 -15.35 9.79
C MET A 38 -0.26 -15.63 9.56
N GLN A 39 -1.08 -15.17 10.50
CA GLN A 39 -2.52 -15.15 10.31
C GLN A 39 -2.91 -13.97 9.43
N LYS A 40 -3.79 -14.21 8.47
CA LYS A 40 -4.38 -13.20 7.60
C LYS A 40 -5.70 -12.73 8.20
N PHE A 41 -5.96 -11.43 8.14
CA PHE A 41 -7.29 -10.87 8.33
C PHE A 41 -7.65 -9.98 7.14
N VAL A 42 -8.95 -9.83 6.89
CA VAL A 42 -9.48 -9.04 5.78
C VAL A 42 -10.56 -8.13 6.34
N ASP A 43 -10.44 -6.83 6.13
CA ASP A 43 -11.46 -5.87 6.54
C ASP A 43 -12.64 -5.83 5.54
N ALA A 44 -13.67 -5.05 5.86
CA ALA A 44 -14.86 -4.92 5.02
C ALA A 44 -14.56 -4.34 3.62
N ASP A 45 -13.45 -3.62 3.47
CA ASP A 45 -13.00 -2.99 2.22
C ASP A 45 -12.01 -3.89 1.44
N ASN A 46 -11.88 -5.16 1.85
CA ASN A 46 -10.94 -6.12 1.30
C ASN A 46 -9.47 -5.69 1.40
N ASN A 47 -9.12 -4.77 2.30
CA ASN A 47 -7.74 -4.62 2.71
C ASN A 47 -7.38 -5.78 3.63
N ALA A 48 -6.18 -6.31 3.45
CA ALA A 48 -5.72 -7.44 4.25
C ALA A 48 -4.41 -7.09 4.93
N GLY A 49 -4.27 -7.55 6.17
CA GLY A 49 -3.01 -7.53 6.89
C GLY A 49 -2.65 -8.90 7.43
N CYS A 50 -1.41 -9.00 7.87
CA CYS A 50 -0.80 -10.21 8.38
C CYS A 50 -0.34 -9.97 9.81
N THR A 51 -0.66 -10.90 10.71
CA THR A 51 -0.44 -10.78 12.15
C THR A 51 0.15 -12.07 12.73
N VAL A 52 0.79 -11.96 13.89
CA VAL A 52 1.28 -13.09 14.67
C VAL A 52 0.40 -13.20 15.92
N GLY A 53 -0.59 -14.09 15.91
CA GLY A 53 -1.42 -14.39 17.08
C GLY A 53 -2.76 -13.65 17.20
N GLY A 54 -3.51 -13.51 16.10
CA GLY A 54 -4.87 -12.97 16.09
C GLY A 54 -4.99 -11.54 15.54
N GLU A 55 -6.23 -11.12 15.27
CA GLU A 55 -6.53 -9.80 14.69
C GLU A 55 -6.01 -8.66 15.58
N PRO A 56 -5.09 -7.82 15.06
CA PRO A 56 -4.56 -6.70 15.83
C PRO A 56 -5.60 -5.58 15.93
N ARG A 57 -5.59 -4.82 17.03
CA ARG A 57 -6.40 -3.60 17.16
C ARG A 57 -6.03 -2.53 16.13
N GLU A 58 -4.76 -2.48 15.75
CA GLU A 58 -4.22 -1.57 14.74
C GLU A 58 -3.13 -2.28 13.93
N VAL A 59 -3.15 -2.06 12.62
CA VAL A 59 -2.17 -2.63 11.69
C VAL A 59 -1.07 -1.60 11.47
N PRO A 60 0.20 -1.91 11.82
CA PRO A 60 1.28 -0.96 11.62
C PRO A 60 1.41 -0.55 10.15
N LYS A 61 1.76 0.71 9.89
CA LYS A 61 2.00 1.25 8.53
C LYS A 61 3.32 0.74 7.96
N GLN A 62 3.40 -0.55 7.73
CA GLN A 62 4.54 -1.25 7.13
C GLN A 62 4.06 -2.50 6.41
N CYS A 63 4.92 -3.10 5.59
CA CYS A 63 4.64 -4.39 4.97
C CYS A 63 4.85 -5.55 5.93
N ALA A 64 3.98 -6.54 5.82
CA ALA A 64 4.16 -7.80 6.51
C ALA A 64 5.35 -8.60 5.95
N GLY A 65 6.05 -9.33 6.82
CA GLY A 65 7.18 -10.16 6.42
C GLY A 65 8.40 -9.35 5.96
N ASN A 66 8.82 -9.55 4.71
CA ASN A 66 10.12 -9.09 4.19
C ASN A 66 10.24 -7.55 4.11
N SER A 67 11.44 -7.03 4.38
CA SER A 67 11.76 -5.59 4.37
C SER A 67 11.95 -4.99 2.99
N THR A 68 11.99 -5.82 1.95
CA THR A 68 12.13 -5.38 0.56
C THR A 68 10.82 -4.93 -0.09
N LEU A 69 9.68 -5.28 0.51
CA LEU A 69 8.37 -4.86 0.01
C LEU A 69 8.17 -3.37 0.17
N VAL A 70 7.42 -2.78 -0.76
CA VAL A 70 7.13 -1.35 -0.78
C VAL A 70 5.69 -1.13 -0.34
N LEU A 71 5.52 -0.27 0.66
CA LEU A 71 4.21 0.14 1.16
C LEU A 71 3.61 1.22 0.25
N TRP A 72 2.35 1.03 -0.11
CA TRP A 72 1.53 1.95 -0.88
C TRP A 72 0.26 2.29 -0.09
N SER A 73 -0.28 3.48 -0.31
CA SER A 73 -1.45 3.99 0.38
C SER A 73 -2.39 4.76 -0.53
N ASP A 74 -3.67 4.72 -0.20
CA ASP A 74 -4.72 5.58 -0.75
C ASP A 74 -5.66 6.02 0.40
N PRO A 75 -6.70 6.84 0.14
CA PRO A 75 -7.65 7.24 1.19
C PRO A 75 -8.37 6.08 1.89
N TYR A 76 -8.37 4.87 1.30
CA TYR A 76 -9.06 3.68 1.78
C TYR A 76 -8.16 2.68 2.51
N GLY A 77 -6.85 2.95 2.62
CA GLY A 77 -5.94 2.14 3.42
C GLY A 77 -4.60 1.86 2.75
N TYR A 78 -3.91 0.83 3.23
CA TYR A 78 -2.54 0.50 2.82
C TYR A 78 -2.46 -0.90 2.23
N PHE A 79 -1.43 -1.12 1.41
CA PHE A 79 -1.11 -2.43 0.84
C PHE A 79 0.35 -2.45 0.40
N CYS A 80 0.89 -3.64 0.15
CA CYS A 80 2.27 -3.79 -0.26
C CYS A 80 2.41 -4.31 -1.69
N CYS A 81 3.50 -3.93 -2.34
CA CYS A 81 3.92 -4.45 -3.63
C CYS A 81 5.38 -4.89 -3.58
N ASP A 82 5.77 -5.78 -4.50
CA ASP A 82 7.19 -6.03 -4.78
C ASP A 82 7.90 -4.74 -5.21
N PRO A 83 9.22 -4.63 -4.98
CA PRO A 83 9.98 -3.40 -5.22
C PRO A 83 10.03 -2.95 -6.69
N ASP A 84 9.80 -3.86 -7.64
CA ASP A 84 9.74 -3.60 -9.07
C ASP A 84 8.32 -3.29 -9.59
N ARG A 85 7.33 -3.21 -8.69
CA ARG A 85 5.92 -2.97 -9.03
C ARG A 85 5.44 -1.61 -8.54
N ILE A 86 4.48 -1.06 -9.27
CA ILE A 86 3.76 0.17 -8.95
C ILE A 86 2.39 -0.20 -8.38
N GLY A 87 2.08 0.30 -7.19
CA GLY A 87 0.73 0.21 -6.64
C GLY A 87 -0.26 1.02 -7.46
N PHE A 88 -1.48 0.53 -7.60
CA PHE A 88 -2.58 1.25 -8.23
C PHE A 88 -3.92 0.92 -7.58
N ALA A 89 -4.91 1.78 -7.83
CA ALA A 89 -6.33 1.48 -7.60
C ALA A 89 -7.09 1.57 -8.92
N ASN A 90 -8.05 0.68 -9.18
CA ASN A 90 -8.92 0.79 -10.35
C ASN A 90 -10.12 1.72 -10.08
N GLU A 91 -11.02 1.85 -11.06
CA GLU A 91 -12.24 2.67 -10.97
C GLU A 91 -13.18 2.29 -9.81
N ASN A 92 -13.12 1.03 -9.35
CA ASN A 92 -13.90 0.52 -8.22
C ASN A 92 -13.10 0.55 -6.90
N HIS A 93 -11.98 1.29 -6.87
CA HIS A 93 -11.06 1.40 -5.73
C HIS A 93 -10.37 0.09 -5.33
N TYR A 94 -10.41 -0.93 -6.19
CA TYR A 94 -9.69 -2.18 -5.94
C TYR A 94 -8.19 -2.02 -6.21
N LYS A 95 -7.38 -2.52 -5.28
CA LYS A 95 -5.93 -2.31 -5.22
C LYS A 95 -5.16 -3.43 -5.89
N GLY A 96 -4.08 -3.09 -6.60
CA GLY A 96 -3.17 -4.04 -7.25
C GLY A 96 -1.76 -3.49 -7.45
N CYS A 97 -0.88 -4.34 -7.97
CA CYS A 97 0.54 -4.03 -8.19
C CYS A 97 0.97 -4.34 -9.62
N ALA A 98 1.11 -3.33 -10.46
CA ALA A 98 1.42 -3.47 -11.88
C ALA A 98 2.91 -3.28 -12.18
N THR A 99 3.41 -3.81 -13.29
CA THR A 99 4.67 -3.30 -13.87
C THR A 99 4.49 -1.84 -14.29
N THR A 100 5.60 -1.13 -14.49
CA THR A 100 5.58 0.25 -15.01
C THR A 100 4.83 0.38 -16.33
N ASP A 101 5.00 -0.59 -17.25
CA ASP A 101 4.34 -0.56 -18.56
C ASP A 101 2.83 -0.80 -18.45
N GLU A 102 2.42 -1.79 -17.65
CA GLU A 102 1.00 -2.05 -17.36
C GLU A 102 0.34 -0.84 -16.70
N TYR A 103 1.00 -0.22 -15.71
CA TYR A 103 0.50 0.98 -15.04
C TYR A 103 0.34 2.15 -16.00
N ASN A 104 1.35 2.42 -16.84
CA ASN A 104 1.29 3.50 -17.82
C ASN A 104 0.21 3.28 -18.88
N ALA A 105 -0.02 2.03 -19.30
CA ALA A 105 -1.12 1.68 -20.19
C ALA A 105 -2.48 1.87 -19.50
N GLY A 106 -2.61 1.41 -18.26
CA GLY A 106 -3.83 1.59 -17.46
C GLY A 106 -4.16 3.06 -17.20
N LEU A 107 -3.16 3.89 -16.93
CA LEU A 107 -3.32 5.32 -16.72
C LEU A 107 -3.83 6.03 -17.99
N ARG A 108 -3.28 5.69 -19.18
CA ARG A 108 -3.74 6.25 -20.46
C ARG A 108 -5.18 5.86 -20.80
N ASN A 109 -5.59 4.68 -20.37
CA ASN A 109 -6.93 4.15 -20.59
C ASN A 109 -7.89 4.45 -19.43
N GLU A 110 -7.47 5.27 -18.46
CA GLU A 110 -8.25 5.66 -17.28
C GLU A 110 -8.73 4.50 -16.39
N SER A 111 -8.13 3.31 -16.53
CA SER A 111 -8.49 2.12 -15.76
C SER A 111 -7.66 1.92 -14.49
N MET A 112 -6.58 2.70 -14.33
CA MET A 112 -5.72 2.70 -13.16
C MET A 112 -5.47 4.13 -12.68
N THR A 113 -5.59 4.32 -11.38
CA THR A 113 -5.36 5.59 -10.70
C THR A 113 -4.13 5.51 -9.81
N LYS A 114 -3.55 6.67 -9.58
CA LYS A 114 -2.33 6.82 -8.79
C LYS A 114 -2.61 6.64 -7.30
N VAL A 115 -1.81 5.81 -6.66
CA VAL A 115 -1.70 5.68 -5.21
C VAL A 115 -0.35 6.23 -4.73
N PHE A 116 -0.19 6.43 -3.43
CA PHE A 116 1.00 7.05 -2.85
C PHE A 116 1.97 6.00 -2.37
N ARG A 117 3.25 6.15 -2.73
CA ARG A 117 4.32 5.32 -2.16
C ARG A 117 4.71 5.88 -0.80
N GLU A 118 4.58 5.08 0.24
CA GLU A 118 5.00 5.44 1.59
C GLU A 118 6.53 5.33 1.73
N GLY A 119 7.12 6.15 2.61
CA GLY A 119 8.57 6.09 2.90
C GLY A 119 9.49 6.65 1.82
N THR A 120 8.99 7.07 0.65
CA THR A 120 9.75 7.99 -0.22
C THR A 120 9.60 9.40 0.32
N SER A 121 10.60 9.88 1.05
CA SER A 121 10.75 11.28 1.44
C SER A 121 10.86 12.17 0.18
N SER A 122 9.75 12.41 -0.52
CA SER A 122 9.61 13.59 -1.38
C SER A 122 9.40 14.78 -0.45
N GLY A 123 10.47 15.16 0.26
CA GLY A 123 10.56 16.39 1.02
C GLY A 123 10.54 17.58 0.08
N LYS A 124 9.39 17.91 -0.49
CA LYS A 124 9.03 19.29 -0.81
C LYS A 124 8.01 19.73 0.22
N LYS A 125 8.53 20.29 1.31
CA LYS A 125 7.80 21.24 2.15
C LYS A 125 7.08 22.20 1.20
N PRO A 126 5.74 22.37 1.28
CA PRO A 126 5.10 23.47 0.57
C PRO A 126 5.78 24.78 1.03
N PRO A 127 6.08 25.73 0.13
CA PRO A 127 6.60 27.01 0.56
C PRO A 127 5.57 27.61 1.51
N LEU A 128 5.96 27.79 2.77
CA LEU A 128 5.26 28.64 3.72
C LEU A 128 5.21 30.03 3.09
N LEU A 129 4.05 30.38 2.52
CA LEU A 129 3.65 31.75 2.28
C LEU A 129 3.67 32.45 3.64
N SER A 130 4.81 33.04 3.99
CA SER A 130 4.89 34.05 5.03
C SER A 130 4.08 35.25 4.53
N ARG A 131 2.81 35.29 4.90
CA ARG A 131 2.00 36.50 4.82
C ARG A 131 2.62 37.51 5.77
N ASN A 132 3.35 38.47 5.22
CA ASN A 132 3.68 39.70 5.92
C ASN A 132 2.35 40.41 6.24
N HIS A 133 1.93 40.34 7.50
CA HIS A 133 0.89 41.20 8.03
C HIS A 133 1.57 42.46 8.56
N GLU A 134 1.78 43.44 7.68
CA GLU A 134 2.05 44.82 8.11
C GLU A 134 0.76 45.37 8.71
N SER A 135 0.64 45.27 10.03
CA SER A 135 -0.33 46.05 10.80
C SER A 135 0.25 47.44 11.00
N ARG A 136 -0.21 48.41 10.20
CA ARG A 136 -0.10 49.84 10.53
C ARG A 136 -0.86 50.10 11.84
N GLY A 137 -0.12 50.55 12.85
CA GLY A 137 -0.68 51.10 14.08
C GLY A 137 -1.20 52.53 13.89
N PRO A 138 -2.01 53.03 14.83
CA PRO A 138 -3.01 54.07 14.60
C PRO A 138 -2.52 55.50 14.86
N GLU A 139 -3.35 56.45 14.42
CA GLU A 139 -3.30 57.90 14.65
C GLU A 139 -3.21 58.30 16.13
#